data_AF-A0A3S4NVT1-F1
#
_entry.id   AF-A0A3S4NVT1-F1
#
_cell.length_a   1.000
_cell.length_b   1.000
_cell.length_c   1.000
_cell.angle_alpha   90.00
_cell.angle_beta   90.00
_cell.angle_gamma   90.00
#
_symmetry.space_group_name_H-M   'P 1'
#
loop_
_entity.id
_entity.type
_entity.pdbx_description
1 polymer ?
#
loop_
_entity_poly.entity_id
_entity_poly.type
_entity_poly.pdbx_seq_one_letter_code
_entity_poly.pdbx_strand_id
1 'polypeptide(L)'
;MNLKYVEIKKAFFLGICVSSFNLLWAQSQHLDELKINEIQVIGSHNSYKKAILPEVYHYLSQKDTLNVLPKIQYEHIPILQQLDLGLRNLEIDVYADRKGGKYAHPKILDLVQTKEPFDPENIMKKPGYKIIHITDIDYQTWYFTLKDCLNDLKKWSDSHPDHDPVFITLEPKDGKVNQFGTEPEHYTSKLFDDLDNELKKYLGKDKIITPDDIRGAYTTLNEAVLKKN
;
A
#
# COMPACT_ATOMS: atom_id res chain seq x y z
N MET A 1 -52.40 -58.90 -28.32
CA MET A 1 -51.26 -59.15 -27.43
C MET A 1 -51.14 -57.93 -26.51
N ASN A 2 -51.43 -58.11 -25.21
CA ASN A 2 -50.96 -57.40 -23.99
C ASN A 2 -50.17 -56.07 -24.16
N LEU A 3 -50.30 -54.99 -23.37
CA LEU A 3 -50.73 -54.78 -21.97
C LEU A 3 -50.91 -53.25 -21.72
N LYS A 4 -51.60 -52.91 -20.63
CA LYS A 4 -52.02 -51.57 -20.14
C LYS A 4 -50.89 -50.72 -19.49
N TYR A 5 -51.26 -49.46 -19.13
CA TYR A 5 -50.76 -48.56 -18.05
C TYR A 5 -49.68 -47.52 -18.46
N VAL A 6 -49.63 -46.24 -18.06
CA VAL A 6 -50.13 -45.46 -16.90
C VAL A 6 -50.29 -43.95 -17.29
N GLU A 7 -51.31 -43.26 -16.74
CA GLU A 7 -51.39 -41.78 -16.63
C GLU A 7 -50.31 -41.20 -15.70
N ILE A 8 -49.61 -40.13 -16.10
CA ILE A 8 -48.92 -39.25 -15.15
C ILE A 8 -49.39 -37.82 -15.36
N LYS A 9 -50.27 -37.38 -14.46
CA LYS A 9 -50.62 -35.98 -14.23
C LYS A 9 -49.35 -35.23 -13.82
N LYS A 10 -48.92 -34.25 -14.61
CA LYS A 10 -47.87 -33.32 -14.17
C LYS A 10 -48.48 -32.30 -13.22
N ALA A 11 -48.08 -32.43 -11.97
CA ALA A 11 -48.44 -31.58 -10.86
C ALA A 11 -47.93 -30.15 -11.04
N PHE A 12 -48.71 -29.23 -10.46
CA PHE A 12 -48.37 -27.86 -10.10
C PHE A 12 -46.94 -27.74 -9.56
N PHE A 13 -46.15 -26.83 -10.14
CA PHE A 13 -45.08 -26.13 -9.43
C PHE A 13 -45.41 -24.63 -9.47
N LEU A 14 -46.24 -24.20 -8.52
CA LEU A 14 -46.33 -22.82 -8.09
C LEU A 14 -45.46 -22.74 -6.84
N GLY A 15 -44.28 -22.13 -6.92
CA GLY A 15 -43.39 -22.07 -5.77
C GLY A 15 -42.09 -21.32 -6.02
N ILE A 16 -42.01 -20.13 -5.42
CA ILE A 16 -40.82 -19.35 -5.08
C ILE A 16 -40.28 -18.44 -6.20
N CYS A 17 -40.89 -17.26 -6.31
CA CYS A 17 -40.29 -16.06 -6.94
C CYS A 17 -40.24 -14.86 -5.97
N VAL A 18 -40.12 -15.09 -4.65
CA VAL A 18 -40.14 -14.00 -3.65
C VAL A 18 -38.96 -14.06 -2.67
N SER A 19 -37.78 -14.53 -3.10
CA SER A 19 -36.58 -14.49 -2.25
C SER A 19 -35.40 -13.69 -2.83
N SER A 20 -35.46 -13.26 -4.09
CA SER A 20 -34.34 -12.52 -4.71
C SER A 20 -34.26 -11.05 -4.30
N PHE A 21 -35.32 -10.45 -3.74
CA PHE A 21 -35.28 -9.05 -3.31
C PHE A 21 -34.66 -8.82 -1.92
N ASN A 22 -34.66 -9.83 -1.04
CA ASN A 22 -34.09 -9.68 0.30
C ASN A 22 -32.58 -9.96 0.37
N LEU A 23 -32.00 -10.58 -0.67
CA LEU A 23 -30.56 -10.86 -0.74
C LEU A 23 -29.71 -9.64 -1.16
N LEU A 24 -30.32 -8.62 -1.75
CA LEU A 24 -29.63 -7.39 -2.14
C LEU A 24 -29.55 -6.34 -1.00
N TRP A 25 -30.38 -6.47 0.04
CA TRP A 25 -30.38 -5.54 1.18
C TRP A 25 -29.45 -5.95 2.31
N ALA A 26 -28.95 -7.19 2.32
CA ALA A 26 -28.03 -7.66 3.37
C ALA A 26 -26.57 -7.25 3.13
N GLN A 27 -26.24 -6.64 1.98
CA GLN A 27 -24.87 -6.25 1.62
C GLN A 27 -24.57 -4.75 1.77
N SER A 28 -25.54 -3.92 2.14
CA SER A 28 -25.29 -2.51 2.42
C SER A 28 -25.38 -2.24 3.92
N GLN A 29 -24.45 -2.78 4.71
CA GLN A 29 -24.07 -2.00 5.89
C GLN A 29 -23.43 -0.72 5.35
N HIS A 30 -24.03 0.43 5.64
CA HIS A 30 -23.43 1.71 5.28
C HIS A 30 -22.12 1.79 6.07
N LEU A 31 -20.96 1.87 5.39
CA LEU A 31 -19.67 1.94 6.08
C LEU A 31 -19.62 3.10 7.09
N ASP A 32 -20.39 4.15 6.84
CA ASP A 32 -20.58 5.31 7.73
C ASP A 32 -21.19 4.98 9.10
N GLU A 33 -21.83 3.82 9.26
CA GLU A 33 -22.38 3.37 10.55
C GLU A 33 -21.39 2.51 11.35
N LEU A 34 -20.30 2.07 10.73
CA LEU A 34 -19.28 1.24 11.36
C LEU A 34 -18.19 2.09 12.01
N LYS A 35 -17.65 1.61 13.13
CA LYS A 35 -16.43 2.18 13.69
C LYS A 35 -15.22 1.72 12.89
N ILE A 36 -14.15 2.51 12.88
CA ILE A 36 -12.91 2.19 12.17
C ILE A 36 -12.36 0.79 12.54
N ASN A 37 -12.54 0.35 13.79
CA ASN A 37 -12.10 -0.96 14.29
C ASN A 37 -13.08 -2.12 13.96
N GLU A 38 -14.16 -1.84 13.25
CA GLU A 38 -15.16 -2.81 12.76
C GLU A 38 -15.07 -2.98 11.24
N ILE A 39 -14.19 -2.22 10.58
CA ILE A 39 -13.97 -2.27 9.13
C ILE A 39 -12.87 -3.29 8.82
N GLN A 40 -13.12 -4.15 7.84
CA GLN A 40 -12.11 -5.03 7.24
C GLN A 40 -11.83 -4.58 5.81
N VAL A 41 -10.54 -4.45 5.46
CA VAL A 41 -10.09 -3.98 4.16
C VAL A 41 -9.14 -4.97 3.50
N ILE A 42 -9.10 -4.93 2.17
CA ILE A 42 -8.06 -5.58 1.37
C ILE A 42 -6.97 -4.55 1.08
N GLY A 43 -5.71 -4.99 1.13
CA GLY A 43 -4.57 -4.16 0.82
C GLY A 43 -3.49 -4.89 0.06
N SER A 44 -2.48 -4.13 -0.33
CA SER A 44 -1.27 -4.62 -0.98
C SER A 44 -0.06 -4.39 -0.07
N HIS A 45 0.83 -5.38 -0.04
CA HIS A 45 2.14 -5.27 0.61
C HIS A 45 3.12 -4.59 -0.37
N ASN A 46 3.88 -3.61 0.11
CA ASN A 46 4.77 -2.76 -0.70
C ASN A 46 4.04 -2.12 -1.90
N SER A 47 2.97 -1.37 -1.68
CA SER A 47 2.06 -0.88 -2.72
C SER A 47 2.75 -0.07 -3.84
N TYR A 48 3.90 0.53 -3.56
CA TYR A 48 4.71 1.30 -4.51
C TYR A 48 5.55 0.46 -5.46
N LYS A 49 5.67 -0.85 -5.23
CA LYS A 49 6.72 -1.69 -5.83
C LYS A 49 6.49 -1.92 -7.32
N LYS A 50 7.57 -1.72 -8.10
CA LYS A 50 7.72 -2.26 -9.45
C LYS A 50 8.68 -3.45 -9.44
N ALA A 51 8.60 -4.31 -10.44
CA ALA A 51 9.44 -5.49 -10.54
C ALA A 51 10.90 -5.08 -10.75
N ILE A 52 11.82 -5.93 -10.28
CA ILE A 52 13.25 -5.73 -10.54
C ILE A 52 13.45 -5.83 -12.05
N LEU A 53 14.25 -4.90 -12.61
CA LEU A 53 14.55 -4.89 -14.03
C LEU A 53 15.15 -6.24 -14.48
N PRO A 54 14.77 -6.78 -15.65
CA PRO A 54 15.21 -8.10 -16.10
C PRO A 54 16.74 -8.29 -16.08
N GLU A 55 17.49 -7.26 -16.45
CA GLU A 55 18.95 -7.28 -16.47
C GLU A 55 19.53 -7.42 -15.05
N VAL A 56 18.98 -6.68 -14.09
CA VAL A 56 19.36 -6.73 -12.68
C VAL A 56 18.96 -8.07 -12.07
N TYR A 57 17.74 -8.52 -12.33
CA TYR A 57 17.25 -9.83 -11.87
C TYR A 57 18.15 -10.96 -12.36
N HIS A 58 18.50 -10.97 -13.65
CA HIS A 58 19.39 -11.99 -14.22
C HIS A 58 20.78 -12.01 -13.56
N TYR A 59 21.36 -10.84 -13.30
CA TYR A 59 22.66 -10.75 -12.62
C TYR A 59 22.60 -11.27 -11.17
N LEU A 60 21.52 -10.93 -10.45
CA LEU A 60 21.30 -11.35 -9.07
C LEU A 60 20.97 -12.84 -8.98
N SER A 61 20.21 -13.39 -9.92
CA SER A 61 19.79 -14.80 -9.90
C SER A 61 20.97 -15.75 -10.01
N GLN A 62 22.05 -15.36 -10.70
CA GLN A 62 23.29 -16.13 -10.77
C GLN A 62 24.03 -16.24 -9.43
N LYS A 63 23.68 -15.38 -8.45
CA LYS A 63 24.31 -15.30 -7.12
C LYS A 63 23.37 -15.74 -6.00
N ASP A 64 22.11 -16.03 -6.33
CA ASP A 64 21.09 -16.41 -5.37
C ASP A 64 21.14 -17.92 -5.05
N THR A 65 22.04 -18.29 -4.13
CA THR A 65 22.20 -19.69 -3.68
C THR A 65 21.04 -20.17 -2.80
N LEU A 66 20.22 -19.25 -2.27
CA LEU A 66 19.12 -19.55 -1.35
C LEU A 66 17.74 -19.54 -2.03
N ASN A 67 17.69 -19.24 -3.34
CA ASN A 67 16.47 -19.14 -4.12
C ASN A 67 15.42 -18.18 -3.49
N VAL A 68 15.89 -17.03 -3.01
CA VAL A 68 15.06 -15.98 -2.40
C VAL A 68 14.61 -14.92 -3.39
N LEU A 69 15.38 -14.68 -4.45
CA LEU A 69 15.13 -13.64 -5.43
C LEU A 69 13.76 -13.77 -6.13
N PRO A 70 13.26 -14.98 -6.48
CA PRO A 70 11.92 -15.12 -7.03
C PRO A 70 10.80 -14.60 -6.12
N LYS A 71 10.99 -14.58 -4.79
CA LYS A 71 9.97 -14.11 -3.83
C LYS A 71 9.78 -12.59 -3.85
N ILE A 72 10.77 -11.85 -4.34
CA ILE A 72 10.73 -10.39 -4.44
C ILE A 72 10.53 -9.90 -5.89
N GLN A 73 10.42 -10.82 -6.85
CA GLN A 73 10.14 -10.51 -8.25
C GLN A 73 8.64 -10.41 -8.53
N TYR A 74 8.06 -9.31 -8.05
CA TYR A 74 6.67 -8.95 -8.32
C TYR A 74 6.55 -7.42 -8.44
N GLU A 75 5.40 -6.99 -8.93
CA GLU A 75 4.99 -5.60 -9.03
C GLU A 75 3.50 -5.45 -8.74
N HIS A 76 3.11 -4.21 -8.41
CA HIS A 76 1.72 -3.79 -8.41
C HIS A 76 1.48 -2.79 -9.54
N ILE A 77 0.21 -2.59 -9.91
CA ILE A 77 -0.21 -1.42 -10.68
C ILE A 77 0.04 -0.12 -9.88
N PRO A 78 0.03 1.09 -10.49
CA PRO A 78 0.22 2.35 -9.77
C PRO A 78 -0.69 2.48 -8.54
N ILE A 79 -0.17 3.07 -7.45
CA ILE A 79 -0.88 3.17 -6.16
C ILE A 79 -2.29 3.72 -6.30
N LEU A 80 -2.50 4.77 -7.10
CA LEU A 80 -3.83 5.35 -7.27
C LEU A 80 -4.81 4.40 -7.95
N GLN A 81 -4.33 3.59 -8.92
CA GLN A 81 -5.17 2.58 -9.57
C GLN A 81 -5.53 1.45 -8.61
N GLN A 82 -4.69 1.14 -7.61
CA GLN A 82 -5.06 0.19 -6.56
C GLN A 82 -6.25 0.71 -5.74
N LEU A 83 -6.24 2.02 -5.41
CA LEU A 83 -7.35 2.66 -4.71
C LEU A 83 -8.62 2.71 -5.56
N ASP A 84 -8.48 2.96 -6.87
CA ASP A 84 -9.60 2.93 -7.83
C ASP A 84 -10.22 1.53 -7.95
N LEU A 85 -9.44 0.46 -7.74
CA LEU A 85 -9.94 -0.92 -7.68
C LEU A 85 -10.58 -1.27 -6.32
N GLY A 86 -10.62 -0.34 -5.37
CA GLY A 86 -11.25 -0.55 -4.07
C GLY A 86 -10.32 -1.05 -2.96
N LEU A 87 -9.00 -1.10 -3.18
CA LEU A 87 -8.09 -1.33 -2.06
C LEU A 87 -8.14 -0.14 -1.10
N ARG A 88 -8.04 -0.44 0.19
CA ARG A 88 -8.10 0.56 1.28
C ARG A 88 -7.01 0.36 2.31
N ASN A 89 -6.05 -0.55 2.06
CA ASN A 89 -4.83 -0.66 2.85
C ASN A 89 -3.60 -0.65 1.94
N LEU A 90 -2.68 0.27 2.22
CA LEU A 90 -1.44 0.46 1.49
C LEU A 90 -0.23 0.30 2.43
N GLU A 91 0.92 -0.03 1.86
CA GLU A 91 2.18 -0.12 2.58
C GLU A 91 3.30 0.60 1.81
N ILE A 92 4.07 1.41 2.53
CA ILE A 92 5.12 2.27 1.97
C ILE A 92 6.37 2.23 2.86
N ASP A 93 7.46 1.68 2.33
CA ASP A 93 8.79 1.74 2.92
C ASP A 93 9.38 3.15 2.73
N VAL A 94 9.91 3.73 3.80
CA VAL A 94 10.41 5.11 3.80
C VAL A 94 11.84 5.18 4.36
N TYR A 95 12.79 5.45 3.47
CA TYR A 95 14.18 5.74 3.79
C TYR A 95 14.40 7.24 3.92
N ALA A 96 14.96 7.70 5.03
CA ALA A 96 15.32 9.10 5.17
C ALA A 96 16.60 9.44 4.37
N ASP A 97 16.59 10.58 3.68
CA ASP A 97 17.74 11.14 2.97
C ASP A 97 17.81 12.66 3.21
N ARG A 98 18.27 13.07 4.40
CA ARG A 98 18.22 14.47 4.86
C ARG A 98 19.08 15.40 4.03
N LYS A 99 20.14 14.90 3.41
CA LYS A 99 21.03 15.67 2.54
C LYS A 99 20.67 15.54 1.06
N GLY A 100 19.88 14.53 0.70
CA GLY A 100 19.62 14.16 -0.66
C GLY A 100 20.79 13.40 -1.28
N GLY A 101 20.50 12.60 -2.31
CA GLY A 101 21.49 11.94 -3.12
C GLY A 101 22.03 10.62 -2.56
N LYS A 102 21.69 10.23 -1.32
CA LYS A 102 22.16 8.97 -0.72
C LYS A 102 21.75 7.76 -1.56
N TYR A 103 20.55 7.82 -2.12
CA TYR A 103 19.96 6.74 -2.92
C TYR A 103 19.82 7.08 -4.40
N ALA A 104 20.44 8.18 -4.86
CA ALA A 104 20.32 8.63 -6.25
C ALA A 104 21.08 7.77 -7.27
N HIS A 105 21.87 6.81 -6.79
CA HIS A 105 22.60 5.86 -7.64
C HIS A 105 22.60 4.46 -7.00
N PRO A 106 21.63 3.60 -7.33
CA PRO A 106 21.61 2.21 -6.90
C PRO A 106 22.90 1.50 -7.34
N LYS A 107 23.70 1.03 -6.38
CA LYS A 107 25.05 0.51 -6.63
C LYS A 107 25.11 -0.70 -7.56
N ILE A 108 24.01 -1.44 -7.72
CA ILE A 108 23.96 -2.54 -8.71
C ILE A 108 24.16 -2.04 -10.15
N LEU A 109 23.88 -0.76 -10.43
CA LEU A 109 24.06 -0.16 -11.74
C LEU A 109 25.54 0.02 -12.13
N ASP A 110 26.46 -0.07 -11.17
CA ASP A 110 27.90 -0.14 -11.46
C ASP A 110 28.31 -1.51 -12.03
N LEU A 111 27.46 -2.53 -11.87
CA LEU A 111 27.71 -3.93 -12.25
C LEU A 111 26.84 -4.38 -13.42
N VAL A 112 25.69 -3.74 -13.61
CA VAL A 112 24.67 -4.14 -14.58
C VAL A 112 24.21 -2.91 -15.36
N GLN A 113 24.39 -2.96 -16.68
CA GLN A 113 23.82 -1.96 -17.58
C GLN A 113 22.33 -2.26 -17.79
N THR A 114 21.47 -1.28 -17.53
CA THR A 114 20.03 -1.36 -17.76
C THR A 114 19.64 -0.58 -19.00
N LYS A 115 18.53 -0.97 -19.65
CA LYS A 115 17.95 -0.22 -20.78
C LYS A 115 17.26 1.05 -20.32
N GLU A 116 16.57 0.98 -19.19
CA GLU A 116 15.88 2.12 -18.59
C GLU A 116 16.83 2.89 -17.67
N PRO A 117 16.94 4.23 -17.80
CA PRO A 117 17.70 5.03 -16.87
C PRO A 117 16.96 5.12 -15.53
N PHE A 118 17.71 5.00 -14.43
CA PHE A 118 17.19 5.28 -13.10
C PHE A 118 17.11 6.79 -12.84
N ASP A 119 15.97 7.25 -12.30
CA ASP A 119 15.75 8.65 -11.87
C ASP A 119 16.24 9.70 -12.90
N PRO A 120 15.72 9.70 -14.15
CA PRO A 120 16.20 10.60 -15.21
C PRO A 120 16.05 12.08 -14.85
N GLU A 121 15.09 12.41 -13.98
CA GLU A 121 14.82 13.77 -13.50
C GLU A 121 15.65 14.16 -12.27
N ASN A 122 16.53 13.27 -11.78
CA ASN A 122 17.39 13.49 -10.62
C ASN A 122 16.62 13.88 -9.34
N ILE A 123 15.39 13.38 -9.16
CA ILE A 123 14.54 13.68 -8.01
C ILE A 123 15.16 13.11 -6.73
N MET A 124 15.84 11.97 -6.83
CA MET A 124 16.51 11.30 -5.70
C MET A 124 17.69 12.12 -5.16
N LYS A 125 18.22 13.10 -5.90
CA LYS A 125 19.26 14.03 -5.41
C LYS A 125 18.75 15.06 -4.42
N LYS A 126 17.44 15.30 -4.38
CA LYS A 126 16.84 16.28 -3.46
C LYS A 126 16.75 15.68 -2.04
N PRO A 127 16.87 16.49 -0.98
CA PRO A 127 16.55 16.05 0.38
C PRO A 127 15.12 15.53 0.53
N GLY A 128 14.88 14.65 1.51
CA GLY A 128 13.56 14.15 1.91
C GLY A 128 13.51 12.64 2.07
N TYR A 129 12.32 12.06 2.20
CA TYR A 129 12.15 10.61 2.31
C TYR A 129 12.01 9.95 0.93
N LYS A 130 12.66 8.81 0.76
CA LYS A 130 12.68 8.00 -0.47
C LYS A 130 11.89 6.72 -0.26
N ILE A 131 11.21 6.28 -1.31
CA ILE A 131 10.43 5.04 -1.30
C ILE A 131 11.20 3.98 -2.09
N ILE A 132 11.67 2.94 -1.39
CA ILE A 132 12.57 1.91 -1.92
C ILE A 132 12.27 0.61 -1.18
N HIS A 133 12.21 -0.53 -1.89
CA HIS A 133 12.01 -1.83 -1.24
C HIS A 133 13.32 -2.39 -0.67
N ILE A 134 14.34 -2.52 -1.52
CA ILE A 134 15.69 -2.91 -1.06
C ILE A 134 16.70 -1.99 -1.73
N THR A 135 17.41 -1.22 -0.90
CA THR A 135 18.49 -0.34 -1.37
C THR A 135 19.46 -1.08 -2.29
N ASP A 136 19.87 -0.39 -3.34
CA ASP A 136 20.78 -0.85 -4.39
C ASP A 136 20.30 -1.96 -5.32
N ILE A 137 19.39 -2.86 -4.93
CA ILE A 137 19.04 -4.05 -5.75
C ILE A 137 17.58 -4.19 -6.15
N ASP A 138 16.64 -3.63 -5.39
CA ASP A 138 15.21 -3.63 -5.68
C ASP A 138 14.67 -2.21 -5.48
N TYR A 139 15.10 -1.34 -6.39
CA TYR A 139 14.91 0.11 -6.33
C TYR A 139 13.77 0.61 -7.24
N GLN A 140 13.15 -0.27 -8.02
CA GLN A 140 12.10 0.11 -8.95
C GLN A 140 10.81 0.41 -8.18
N THR A 141 10.27 1.61 -8.39
CA THR A 141 9.14 2.15 -7.63
C THR A 141 8.25 3.02 -8.51
N TRP A 142 6.96 3.10 -8.17
CA TRP A 142 6.03 4.07 -8.75
C TRP A 142 6.27 5.51 -8.28
N TYR A 143 6.90 5.68 -7.11
CA TYR A 143 7.25 6.99 -6.56
C TYR A 143 8.66 6.97 -6.00
N PHE A 144 9.50 7.91 -6.43
CA PHE A 144 10.86 8.06 -5.87
C PHE A 144 10.86 8.70 -4.48
N THR A 145 9.92 9.61 -4.21
CA THR A 145 9.84 10.34 -2.94
C THR A 145 8.50 10.18 -2.26
N LEU A 146 8.51 10.18 -0.92
CA LEU A 146 7.29 10.19 -0.12
C LEU A 146 6.46 11.44 -0.41
N LYS A 147 7.10 12.61 -0.53
CA LYS A 147 6.46 13.85 -0.95
C LYS A 147 5.57 13.66 -2.18
N ASP A 148 6.10 13.11 -3.26
CA ASP A 148 5.35 13.01 -4.52
C ASP A 148 4.18 12.03 -4.38
N CYS A 149 4.42 10.90 -3.69
CA CYS A 149 3.36 9.95 -3.34
C CYS A 149 2.23 10.59 -2.53
N LEU A 150 2.55 11.37 -1.48
CA LEU A 150 1.56 12.02 -0.63
C LEU A 150 0.77 13.10 -1.37
N ASN A 151 1.41 13.88 -2.23
CA ASN A 151 0.71 14.90 -3.02
C ASN A 151 -0.31 14.26 -3.97
N ASP A 152 0.04 13.13 -4.59
CA ASP A 152 -0.87 12.43 -5.50
C ASP A 152 -1.97 11.67 -4.75
N LEU A 153 -1.67 11.08 -3.59
CA LEU A 153 -2.70 10.56 -2.67
C LEU A 153 -3.68 11.66 -2.23
N LYS A 154 -3.18 12.86 -1.92
CA LYS A 154 -4.04 14.01 -1.59
C LYS A 154 -4.97 14.37 -2.74
N LYS A 155 -4.42 14.49 -3.96
CA LYS A 155 -5.22 14.80 -5.15
C LYS A 155 -6.29 13.74 -5.40
N TRP A 156 -5.94 12.46 -5.25
CA TRP A 156 -6.89 11.36 -5.35
C TRP A 156 -7.98 11.45 -4.28
N SER A 157 -7.62 11.76 -3.03
CA SER A 157 -8.58 11.96 -1.95
C SER A 157 -9.53 13.13 -2.25
N ASP A 158 -8.99 14.25 -2.72
CA ASP A 158 -9.78 15.44 -3.06
C ASP A 158 -10.74 15.20 -4.24
N SER A 159 -10.39 14.30 -5.17
CA SER A 159 -11.28 13.92 -6.28
C SER A 159 -12.31 12.85 -5.92
N HIS A 160 -12.21 12.24 -4.74
CA HIS A 160 -13.12 11.20 -4.24
C HIS A 160 -13.63 11.57 -2.84
N PRO A 161 -14.41 12.67 -2.67
CA PRO A 161 -14.75 13.20 -1.36
C PRO A 161 -15.47 12.21 -0.43
N ASP A 162 -16.13 11.21 -0.98
CA ASP A 162 -16.87 10.17 -0.26
C ASP A 162 -16.09 8.83 -0.18
N HIS A 163 -14.78 8.83 -0.39
CA HIS A 163 -13.98 7.61 -0.29
C HIS A 163 -13.90 7.12 1.16
N ASP A 164 -13.89 5.79 1.35
CA ASP A 164 -13.66 5.19 2.67
C ASP A 164 -12.24 5.49 3.18
N PRO A 165 -12.00 5.40 4.50
CA PRO A 165 -10.66 5.55 5.05
C PRO A 165 -9.62 4.65 4.36
N VAL A 166 -8.48 5.24 4.02
CA VAL A 166 -7.33 4.51 3.50
C VAL A 166 -6.34 4.32 4.65
N PHE A 167 -6.12 3.07 5.02
CA PHE A 167 -5.09 2.68 5.98
C PHE A 167 -3.74 2.65 5.25
N ILE A 168 -2.74 3.32 5.81
CA ILE A 168 -1.41 3.37 5.22
C ILE A 168 -0.41 2.96 6.28
N THR A 169 0.19 1.79 6.10
CA THR A 169 1.37 1.36 6.87
C THR A 169 2.59 2.08 6.29
N LEU A 170 3.23 2.90 7.10
CA LEU A 170 4.56 3.43 6.79
C LEU A 170 5.59 2.55 7.48
N GLU A 171 6.59 2.07 6.74
CA GLU A 171 7.72 1.34 7.29
C GLU A 171 8.99 2.20 7.23
N PRO A 172 9.32 2.94 8.31
CA PRO A 172 10.62 3.56 8.49
C PRO A 172 11.77 2.57 8.35
N LYS A 173 12.49 2.66 7.23
CA LYS A 173 13.63 1.77 6.97
C LYS A 173 14.92 2.40 7.45
N ASP A 174 15.58 1.72 8.36
CA ASP A 174 16.98 1.94 8.70
C ASP A 174 17.75 0.62 8.82
N GLY A 175 18.98 0.68 9.30
CA GLY A 175 19.78 -0.50 9.55
C GLY A 175 21.26 -0.27 9.33
N LYS A 176 22.01 -1.37 9.30
CA LYS A 176 23.46 -1.34 9.05
C LYS A 176 23.74 -1.14 7.57
N VAL A 177 24.99 -0.80 7.27
CA VAL A 177 25.53 -0.84 5.91
C VAL A 177 25.21 -2.17 5.21
N ASN A 178 24.70 -2.10 3.98
CA ASN A 178 24.42 -3.27 3.17
C ASN A 178 25.69 -3.76 2.44
N GLN A 179 25.59 -4.87 1.71
CA GLN A 179 26.71 -5.47 0.98
C GLN A 179 27.31 -4.59 -0.14
N PHE A 180 26.61 -3.53 -0.56
CA PHE A 180 27.06 -2.58 -1.56
C PHE A 180 27.64 -1.29 -0.95
N GLY A 181 27.71 -1.20 0.38
CA GLY A 181 28.27 -0.04 1.08
C GLY A 181 27.27 1.09 1.35
N THR A 182 25.98 0.91 1.04
CA THR A 182 24.94 1.89 1.38
C THR A 182 24.46 1.67 2.81
N GLU A 183 24.59 2.70 3.64
CA GLU A 183 24.08 2.71 5.02
C GLU A 183 22.88 3.65 5.12
N PRO A 184 21.68 3.13 5.48
CA PRO A 184 20.52 3.97 5.75
C PRO A 184 20.74 4.96 6.88
N GLU A 185 20.00 6.07 6.88
CA GLU A 185 19.96 6.92 8.07
C GLU A 185 19.16 6.24 9.18
N HIS A 186 19.69 6.27 10.41
CA HIS A 186 19.00 5.71 11.56
C HIS A 186 17.84 6.60 12.01
N TYR A 187 16.68 5.98 12.23
CA TYR A 187 15.53 6.69 12.76
C TYR A 187 15.76 7.06 14.22
N THR A 188 15.62 8.35 14.48
CA THR A 188 15.66 8.95 15.83
C THR A 188 14.30 9.58 16.09
N SER A 189 13.98 9.94 17.33
CA SER A 189 12.74 10.67 17.64
C SER A 189 12.56 11.90 16.75
N LYS A 190 13.64 12.65 16.50
CA LYS A 190 13.62 13.79 15.58
C LYS A 190 13.24 13.39 14.15
N LEU A 191 13.71 12.24 13.66
CA LEU A 191 13.40 11.78 12.30
C LEU A 191 11.96 11.27 12.17
N PHE A 192 11.39 10.75 13.27
CA PHE A 192 9.95 10.49 13.35
C PHE A 192 9.15 11.79 13.35
N ASP A 193 9.56 12.81 14.12
CA ASP A 193 8.90 14.12 14.11
C ASP A 193 8.97 14.79 12.72
N ASP A 194 10.11 14.66 12.04
CA ASP A 194 10.29 15.17 10.67
C ASP A 194 9.38 14.42 9.68
N LEU A 195 9.19 13.10 9.85
CA LEU A 195 8.27 12.29 9.04
C LEU A 195 6.81 12.70 9.26
N ASP A 196 6.40 12.88 10.52
CA ASP A 196 5.08 13.42 10.88
C ASP A 196 4.80 14.77 10.22
N ASN A 197 5.80 15.65 10.20
CA ASN A 197 5.72 16.95 9.55
C ASN A 197 5.61 16.81 8.04
N GLU A 198 6.29 15.83 7.43
CA GLU A 198 6.19 15.54 5.99
C GLU A 198 4.77 15.09 5.61
N LEU A 199 4.15 14.21 6.41
CA LEU A 199 2.77 13.77 6.24
C LEU A 199 1.79 14.94 6.32
N LYS A 200 1.87 15.73 7.39
CA LYS A 200 0.99 16.90 7.60
C LYS A 200 1.17 17.95 6.50
N LYS A 201 2.40 18.13 6.01
CA LYS A 201 2.72 19.14 4.99
C LYS A 201 2.15 18.80 3.61
N TYR A 202 2.23 17.54 3.18
CA TYR A 202 1.87 17.16 1.81
C TYR A 202 0.49 16.51 1.70
N LEU A 203 0.02 15.81 2.73
CA LEU A 203 -1.35 15.27 2.73
C LEU A 203 -2.37 16.29 3.29
N GLY A 204 -1.94 17.09 4.28
CA GLY A 204 -2.81 18.01 5.03
C GLY A 204 -3.33 17.38 6.31
N LYS A 205 -3.44 18.17 7.38
CA LYS A 205 -3.94 17.68 8.69
C LYS A 205 -5.40 17.21 8.61
N ASP A 206 -6.20 17.82 7.75
CA ASP A 206 -7.60 17.49 7.48
C ASP A 206 -7.79 16.12 6.82
N LYS A 207 -6.71 15.53 6.27
CA LYS A 207 -6.71 14.21 5.62
C LYS A 207 -6.10 13.11 6.49
N ILE A 208 -5.72 13.42 7.74
CA ILE A 208 -5.03 12.49 8.64
C ILE A 208 -5.86 12.36 9.92
N ILE A 209 -6.21 11.12 10.26
CA ILE A 209 -6.73 10.78 11.58
C ILE A 209 -5.53 10.49 12.49
N THR A 210 -5.36 11.27 13.54
CA THR A 210 -4.26 11.11 14.50
C THR A 210 -4.72 10.38 15.77
N PRO A 211 -3.79 9.79 16.55
CA PRO A 211 -4.09 9.28 17.89
C PRO A 211 -4.81 10.29 18.79
N ASP A 212 -4.51 11.58 18.67
CA ASP A 212 -5.12 12.62 19.49
C ASP A 212 -6.58 12.91 19.10
N ASP A 213 -6.92 12.75 17.82
CA ASP A 213 -8.30 12.89 17.35
C ASP A 213 -9.18 11.76 17.95
N ILE A 214 -8.65 10.55 18.06
CA ILE A 214 -9.33 9.39 18.68
C ILE A 214 -9.33 9.50 20.21
N ARG A 215 -8.26 10.02 20.81
CA ARG A 215 -8.14 10.19 22.28
C ARG A 215 -9.17 11.17 22.83
N GLY A 216 -9.48 12.25 22.11
CA GLY A 216 -10.43 13.26 22.57
C GLY A 216 -10.08 13.83 23.95
N ALA A 217 -11.02 13.77 24.89
CA ALA A 217 -10.85 14.28 26.26
C ALA A 217 -10.24 13.26 27.24
N TYR A 218 -9.97 12.03 26.83
CA TYR A 218 -9.40 11.00 27.70
C TYR A 218 -7.92 11.23 27.95
N THR A 219 -7.40 10.67 29.06
CA THR A 219 -6.00 10.87 29.45
C THR A 219 -5.05 10.20 28.45
N THR A 220 -5.42 9.00 28.00
CA THR A 220 -4.63 8.17 27.08
C THR A 220 -5.49 7.65 25.93
N LEU A 221 -4.87 7.36 24.78
CA LEU A 221 -5.56 6.73 23.66
C LEU A 221 -6.17 5.37 24.07
N ASN A 222 -5.45 4.57 24.84
CA ASN A 222 -5.92 3.25 25.30
C ASN A 222 -7.23 3.37 26.11
N GLU A 223 -7.31 4.37 26.99
CA GLU A 223 -8.54 4.65 27.74
C GLU A 223 -9.71 4.98 26.82
N ALA A 224 -9.49 5.87 25.84
CA ALA A 224 -10.51 6.26 24.86
C ALA A 224 -11.04 5.04 24.07
N VAL A 225 -10.13 4.21 23.56
CA VAL A 225 -10.47 3.02 22.76
C VAL A 225 -11.26 2.00 23.59
N LEU A 226 -10.86 1.71 24.83
CA LEU A 226 -11.59 0.77 25.70
C LEU A 226 -12.98 1.29 26.10
N LYS A 227 -13.19 2.61 26.09
CA LYS A 227 -14.49 3.26 26.29
C LYS A 227 -15.29 3.43 25.00
N LYS A 228 -14.76 2.95 23.87
CA LYS A 228 -15.39 3.02 22.55
C LYS A 228 -15.68 4.46 22.09
N ASN A 229 -14.81 5.40 22.46
CA ASN A 229 -14.81 6.77 21.93
C ASN A 229 -14.69 6.78 20.40
#